data_AF-A0A7C5NHX5-F1
#
_entry.id   AF-A0A7C5NHX5-F1
#
_cell.length_a   1.000
_cell.length_b   1.000
_cell.length_c   1.000
_cell.angle_alpha   90.00
_cell.angle_beta   90.00
_cell.angle_gamma   90.00
#
_symmetry.space_group_name_H-M   'P 1'
#
loop_
_entity.id
_entity.type
_entity.pdbx_description
1 polymer ?
#
loop_
_entity_poly.entity_id
_entity_poly.type
_entity_poly.pdbx_seq_one_letter_code
_entity_poly.pdbx_strand_id
1 'polypeptide(L)'
;MNEFLRNNGVMTWADLAAKDPKDIKSLLDKEGNKYRIIDPETWPAQAALARDGKWEELIAMQKQLDTGRKGNSAQITDSKVEKLLIKMGVLKRWKQDDLKAVEGIGPKIEGLLHDAGIKTWEELSNTAVEKLQEILDKAGKRYALADPGTWPKQAKMAAEGQWQELEKYQDYLQGGKEK
;
A
#
# COMPACT_ATOMS: atom_id res chain seq x y z
N MET A 1 6.33 -17.93 18.04
CA MET A 1 7.03 -18.36 16.81
C MET A 1 8.48 -17.89 16.79
N ASN A 2 8.76 -16.59 16.87
CA ASN A 2 10.15 -16.08 16.91
C ASN A 2 10.99 -16.69 18.06
N GLU A 3 10.45 -16.71 19.27
CA GLU A 3 11.11 -17.35 20.43
C GLU A 3 11.33 -18.86 20.24
N PHE A 4 10.35 -19.56 19.67
CA PHE A 4 10.47 -20.99 19.33
C PHE A 4 11.59 -21.24 18.32
N LEU A 5 11.65 -20.45 17.24
CA LEU A 5 12.69 -20.56 16.22
C LEU A 5 14.09 -20.32 16.80
N ARG A 6 14.23 -19.28 17.64
CA ARG A 6 15.47 -19.00 18.36
C ARG A 6 15.89 -20.14 19.28
N ASN A 7 14.96 -20.68 20.08
CA ASN A 7 15.22 -21.82 20.95
C ASN A 7 15.62 -23.09 20.17
N ASN A 8 15.32 -23.15 18.87
CA ASN A 8 15.69 -24.23 17.96
C ASN A 8 16.84 -23.86 16.99
N GLY A 9 17.64 -22.85 17.36
CA GLY A 9 18.88 -22.50 16.63
C GLY A 9 18.67 -21.69 15.35
N VAL A 10 17.49 -21.12 15.14
CA VAL A 10 17.19 -20.21 14.03
C VAL A 10 17.17 -18.77 14.57
N MET A 11 18.31 -18.08 14.52
CA MET A 11 18.49 -16.77 15.14
C MET A 11 18.36 -15.61 14.15
N THR A 12 18.68 -15.87 12.88
CA THR A 12 18.72 -14.89 11.80
C THR A 12 17.89 -15.34 10.59
N TRP A 13 17.66 -14.41 9.67
CA TRP A 13 17.04 -14.69 8.38
C TRP A 13 17.91 -15.64 7.55
N ALA A 14 19.23 -15.56 7.68
CA ALA A 14 20.16 -16.49 7.04
C ALA A 14 20.01 -17.92 7.59
N ASP A 15 19.87 -18.07 8.91
CA ASP A 15 19.66 -19.39 9.52
C ASP A 15 18.35 -20.01 9.06
N LEU A 16 17.28 -19.21 8.96
CA LEU A 16 15.98 -19.69 8.49
C LEU A 16 16.00 -20.01 6.99
N ALA A 17 16.68 -19.20 6.18
CA ALA A 17 16.84 -19.40 4.74
C ALA A 17 17.61 -20.68 4.40
N ALA A 18 18.52 -21.11 5.27
CA ALA A 18 19.33 -22.31 5.09
C ALA A 18 18.63 -23.62 5.51
N LYS A 19 17.44 -23.54 6.13
CA LYS A 19 16.70 -24.73 6.59
C LYS A 19 15.86 -25.34 5.48
N ASP A 20 15.77 -26.67 5.47
CA ASP A 20 14.76 -27.36 4.68
C ASP A 20 13.38 -27.17 5.34
N PRO A 21 12.31 -26.87 4.58
CA PRO A 21 10.97 -26.75 5.15
C PRO A 21 10.51 -27.99 5.94
N LYS A 22 10.94 -29.20 5.56
CA LYS A 22 10.62 -30.45 6.27
C LYS A 22 11.27 -30.52 7.65
N ASP A 23 12.47 -29.95 7.79
CA ASP A 23 13.15 -29.87 9.08
C ASP A 23 12.39 -28.93 10.01
N ILE A 24 11.97 -27.77 9.50
CA ILE A 24 11.15 -26.81 10.25
C ILE A 24 9.82 -27.45 10.64
N LYS A 25 9.17 -28.17 9.72
CA LYS A 25 7.91 -28.86 9.99
C LYS A 25 8.07 -29.91 11.11
N SER A 26 9.16 -30.68 11.06
CA SER A 26 9.49 -31.66 12.09
C SER A 26 9.73 -31.01 13.46
N LEU A 27 10.35 -29.82 13.51
CA LEU A 27 10.49 -29.06 14.75
C LEU A 27 9.13 -28.60 15.29
N LEU A 28 8.26 -28.10 14.43
CA LEU A 28 6.92 -27.62 14.81
C LEU A 28 6.03 -28.76 15.34
N ASP A 29 6.12 -29.94 14.74
CA ASP A 29 5.30 -31.10 15.13
C ASP A 29 5.73 -31.70 16.49
N LYS A 30 6.99 -31.50 16.92
CA LYS A 30 7.47 -31.89 18.27
C LYS A 30 6.80 -31.11 19.41
N GLU A 31 6.28 -29.92 19.13
CA GLU A 31 5.55 -29.09 20.12
C GLU A 31 4.08 -29.49 20.25
N GLY A 32 3.70 -30.63 19.66
CA GLY A 32 2.35 -31.18 19.70
C GLY A 32 1.33 -30.27 18.99
N ASN A 33 0.18 -30.07 19.63
CA ASN A 33 -0.95 -29.36 19.00
C ASN A 33 -0.72 -27.86 18.80
N LYS A 34 0.31 -27.27 19.43
CA LYS A 34 0.56 -25.83 19.44
C LYS A 34 0.83 -25.24 18.06
N TYR A 35 1.52 -25.99 17.18
CA TYR A 35 1.93 -25.53 15.85
C TYR A 35 1.41 -26.40 14.70
N ARG A 36 0.50 -27.34 14.97
CA ARG A 36 0.02 -28.36 14.02
C ARG A 36 -0.53 -27.77 12.70
N ILE A 37 -1.18 -26.61 12.76
CA ILE A 37 -1.82 -25.94 11.61
C ILE A 37 -0.82 -25.14 10.77
N ILE A 38 0.41 -24.97 11.25
CA ILE A 38 1.41 -24.13 10.61
C ILE A 38 2.15 -24.90 9.52
N ASP A 39 2.21 -24.30 8.34
CA ASP A 39 2.95 -24.79 7.19
C ASP A 39 4.19 -23.90 6.93
N PRO A 40 5.41 -24.41 7.14
CA PRO A 40 6.64 -23.66 6.93
C PRO A 40 7.17 -23.74 5.49
N GLU A 41 6.43 -24.32 4.54
CA GLU A 41 6.88 -24.57 3.16
C GLU A 41 7.60 -23.37 2.53
N THR A 42 7.08 -22.16 2.74
CA THR A 42 7.59 -20.94 2.12
C THR A 42 8.53 -20.12 3.01
N TRP A 43 8.77 -20.54 4.25
CA TRP A 43 9.55 -19.74 5.22
C TRP A 43 11.01 -19.57 4.83
N PRO A 44 11.74 -20.61 4.36
CA PRO A 44 13.12 -20.43 3.92
C PRO A 44 13.25 -19.46 2.73
N ALA A 45 12.32 -19.55 1.77
CA ALA A 45 12.31 -18.67 0.60
C ALA A 45 12.04 -17.20 0.98
N GLN A 46 11.05 -16.96 1.85
CA GLN A 46 10.78 -15.61 2.36
C GLN A 46 11.97 -15.07 3.18
N ALA A 47 12.62 -15.94 3.97
CA ALA A 47 13.78 -15.58 4.75
C ALA A 47 14.98 -15.20 3.87
N ALA A 48 15.19 -15.91 2.76
CA ALA A 48 16.24 -15.62 1.79
C ALA A 48 16.01 -14.25 1.13
N LEU A 49 14.78 -13.98 0.67
CA LEU A 49 14.46 -12.72 0.01
C LEU A 49 14.74 -11.50 0.89
N ALA A 50 14.38 -11.56 2.16
CA ALA A 50 14.59 -10.43 3.04
C ALA A 50 15.96 -10.40 3.74
N ARG A 51 16.69 -11.53 3.81
CA ARG A 51 18.15 -11.50 4.02
C ARG A 51 18.83 -10.68 2.91
N ASP A 52 18.37 -10.84 1.67
CA ASP A 52 18.95 -10.20 0.48
C ASP A 52 18.35 -8.81 0.19
N GLY A 53 17.43 -8.31 1.02
CA GLY A 53 16.78 -7.01 0.84
C GLY A 53 15.84 -6.92 -0.38
N LYS A 54 15.42 -8.07 -0.94
CA LYS A 54 14.55 -8.16 -2.12
C LYS A 54 13.07 -8.01 -1.73
N TRP A 55 12.71 -6.82 -1.24
CA TRP A 55 11.38 -6.54 -0.70
C TRP A 55 10.26 -6.63 -1.75
N GLU A 56 10.52 -6.18 -2.99
CA GLU A 56 9.55 -6.28 -4.10
C GLU A 56 9.22 -7.73 -4.45
N GLU A 57 10.24 -8.59 -4.56
CA GLU A 57 10.06 -10.03 -4.82
C GLU A 57 9.32 -10.71 -3.66
N LEU A 58 9.59 -10.30 -2.42
CA LEU A 58 8.89 -10.82 -1.23
C LEU A 58 7.41 -10.42 -1.23
N ILE A 59 7.09 -9.19 -1.62
CA ILE A 59 5.70 -8.71 -1.75
C ILE A 59 4.98 -9.50 -2.84
N ALA A 60 5.60 -9.67 -4.01
CA ALA A 60 5.04 -10.47 -5.09
C ALA A 60 4.77 -11.93 -4.66
N MET A 61 5.73 -12.54 -3.96
CA MET A 61 5.57 -13.89 -3.40
C MET A 61 4.42 -13.94 -2.40
N GLN A 62 4.29 -12.97 -1.49
CA GLN A 62 3.20 -12.94 -0.51
C GLN A 62 1.83 -12.69 -1.15
N LYS A 63 1.75 -11.94 -2.26
CA LYS A 63 0.49 -11.74 -3.01
C LYS A 63 -0.03 -13.03 -3.65
N GLN A 64 0.88 -13.95 -4.01
CA GLN A 64 0.52 -15.27 -4.53
C GLN A 64 0.20 -16.30 -3.43
N LEU A 65 0.56 -16.00 -2.18
CA LEU A 65 0.38 -16.88 -1.04
C LEU A 65 -0.77 -16.37 -0.16
N ASP A 66 -1.95 -16.97 -0.30
CA ASP A 66 -3.05 -16.71 0.63
C ASP A 66 -2.67 -17.26 2.01
N THR A 67 -2.34 -16.37 2.94
CA THR A 67 -1.93 -16.69 4.33
C THR A 67 -0.77 -17.70 4.51
N GLY A 68 0.03 -17.92 3.45
CA GLY A 68 1.11 -18.93 3.45
C GLY A 68 0.73 -20.28 2.83
N ARG A 69 -0.42 -20.39 2.16
CA ARG A 69 -0.79 -21.49 1.27
C ARG A 69 -0.87 -21.01 -0.17
N LYS A 70 -0.58 -21.87 -1.14
CA LYS A 70 -1.02 -21.64 -2.53
C LYS A 70 -2.55 -21.64 -2.56
N GLY A 71 -3.16 -20.47 -2.66
CA GLY A 71 -4.59 -20.28 -2.73
C GLY A 71 -4.94 -19.27 -3.81
N ASN A 72 -5.85 -19.65 -4.72
CA ASN A 72 -6.48 -18.75 -5.70
C ASN A 72 -7.58 -17.94 -4.98
N SER A 73 -7.21 -16.91 -4.24
CA SER A 73 -8.18 -15.94 -3.73
C SER A 73 -8.20 -14.71 -4.62
N ALA A 74 -9.24 -14.59 -5.45
CA ALA A 74 -9.54 -13.40 -6.26
C ALA A 74 -9.94 -12.16 -5.41
N GLN A 75 -9.59 -12.14 -4.12
CA GLN A 75 -9.72 -10.99 -3.24
C GLN A 75 -8.34 -10.65 -2.68
N ILE A 76 -7.80 -9.52 -3.13
CA ILE A 76 -6.50 -9.01 -2.74
C ILE A 76 -6.58 -8.56 -1.28
N THR A 77 -6.27 -9.46 -0.34
CA THR A 77 -6.03 -9.08 1.05
C THR A 77 -4.57 -8.67 1.19
N ASP A 78 -4.34 -7.51 1.79
CA ASP A 78 -3.00 -6.91 1.90
C ASP A 78 -2.01 -7.84 2.58
N SER A 79 -0.85 -8.02 1.94
CA SER A 79 0.26 -8.76 2.52
C SER A 79 0.72 -8.11 3.83
N LYS A 80 1.37 -8.89 4.71
CA LYS A 80 1.89 -8.34 5.97
C LYS A 80 2.93 -7.24 5.73
N VAL A 81 3.67 -7.33 4.62
CA VAL A 81 4.62 -6.30 4.19
C VAL A 81 3.90 -5.03 3.74
N GLU A 82 2.85 -5.13 2.91
CA GLU A 82 2.05 -3.95 2.52
C GLU A 82 1.43 -3.25 3.73
N LYS A 83 0.88 -4.01 4.69
CA LYS A 83 0.38 -3.44 5.95
C LYS A 83 1.47 -2.73 6.74
N LEU A 84 2.69 -3.27 6.75
CA LEU A 84 3.84 -2.66 7.41
C LEU A 84 4.27 -1.38 6.68
N LEU A 85 4.33 -1.39 5.35
CA LEU A 85 4.67 -0.22 4.53
C LEU A 85 3.63 0.90 4.65
N ILE A 86 2.34 0.56 4.69
CA ILE A 86 1.26 1.53 5.00
C ILE A 86 1.45 2.12 6.40
N LYS A 87 1.73 1.28 7.40
CA LYS A 87 1.98 1.73 8.78
C LYS A 87 3.22 2.62 8.91
N MET A 88 4.25 2.33 8.12
CA MET A 88 5.48 3.11 8.05
C MET A 88 5.36 4.35 7.16
N GLY A 89 4.20 4.57 6.51
CA GLY A 89 3.94 5.71 5.63
C GLY A 89 4.64 5.62 4.27
N VAL A 90 5.21 4.47 3.93
CA VAL A 90 5.93 4.21 2.67
C VAL A 90 4.96 3.94 1.52
N LEU A 91 3.83 3.27 1.79
CA LEU A 91 2.79 2.99 0.81
C LEU A 91 1.50 3.71 1.20
N LYS A 92 1.01 4.63 0.36
CA LYS A 92 -0.25 5.34 0.61
C LYS A 92 -1.40 4.52 0.03
N ARG A 93 -2.34 4.10 0.87
CA ARG A 93 -3.59 3.48 0.45
C ARG A 93 -4.74 4.43 0.75
N TRP A 94 -5.43 4.83 -0.29
CA TRP A 94 -6.57 5.70 -0.18
C TRP A 94 -7.84 4.88 0.00
N LYS A 95 -8.75 5.35 0.86
CA LYS A 95 -10.12 4.84 0.83
C LYS A 95 -10.75 5.26 -0.49
N GLN A 96 -11.73 4.48 -0.97
CA GLN A 96 -12.49 4.88 -2.15
C GLN A 96 -13.01 6.32 -1.95
N ASP A 97 -12.78 7.15 -2.97
CA ASP A 97 -13.17 8.57 -3.01
C ASP A 97 -12.49 9.48 -1.98
N ASP A 98 -11.40 9.02 -1.35
CA ASP A 98 -10.53 9.91 -0.55
C ASP A 98 -9.77 10.86 -1.49
N LEU A 99 -10.19 12.13 -1.53
CA LEU A 99 -9.67 13.12 -2.48
C LEU A 99 -8.22 13.51 -2.20
N LYS A 100 -7.69 13.18 -1.00
CA LYS A 100 -6.26 13.39 -0.69
C LYS A 100 -5.35 12.44 -1.48
N ALA A 101 -5.91 11.49 -2.24
CA ALA A 101 -5.21 10.75 -3.28
C ALA A 101 -4.60 11.64 -4.37
N VAL A 102 -5.15 12.83 -4.57
CA VAL A 102 -4.69 13.83 -5.53
C VAL A 102 -3.67 14.76 -4.85
N GLU A 103 -2.47 14.85 -5.44
CA GLU A 103 -1.44 15.78 -5.01
C GLU A 103 -1.94 17.22 -5.10
N GLY A 104 -1.78 17.97 -4.02
CA GLY A 104 -2.32 19.32 -3.85
C GLY A 104 -3.60 19.38 -3.03
N ILE A 105 -4.29 18.26 -2.82
CA ILE A 105 -5.49 18.18 -1.98
C ILE A 105 -5.14 17.67 -0.58
N GLY A 106 -5.04 18.59 0.38
CA GLY A 106 -4.94 18.25 1.81
C GLY A 106 -6.32 18.16 2.49
N PRO A 107 -6.39 17.72 3.77
CA PRO A 107 -7.67 17.56 4.49
C PRO A 107 -8.56 18.81 4.52
N LYS A 108 -7.94 20.00 4.52
CA LYS A 108 -8.68 21.28 4.50
C LYS A 108 -9.28 21.60 3.14
N ILE A 109 -8.64 21.19 2.05
CA ILE A 109 -9.13 21.40 0.68
C ILE A 109 -10.19 20.35 0.37
N GLU A 110 -9.96 19.09 0.76
CA GLU A 110 -10.97 18.02 0.70
C GLU A 110 -12.28 18.46 1.37
N GLY A 111 -12.21 19.05 2.57
CA GLY A 111 -13.38 19.61 3.23
C GLY A 111 -14.13 20.67 2.41
N LEU A 112 -13.41 21.61 1.77
CA LEU A 112 -14.04 22.63 0.91
C LEU A 112 -14.73 22.02 -0.31
N LEU A 113 -14.09 21.03 -0.94
CA LEU A 113 -14.64 20.35 -2.10
C LEU A 113 -15.90 19.56 -1.71
N HIS A 114 -15.87 18.87 -0.58
CA HIS A 114 -17.03 18.15 -0.05
C HIS A 114 -18.20 19.11 0.27
N ASP A 115 -17.92 20.27 0.87
CA ASP A 115 -18.92 21.32 1.14
C ASP A 115 -19.50 21.90 -0.15
N ALA A 116 -18.72 21.91 -1.24
CA ALA A 116 -19.15 22.28 -2.58
C ALA A 116 -19.84 21.15 -3.37
N GLY A 117 -19.99 19.96 -2.77
CA GLY A 117 -20.67 18.81 -3.37
C GLY A 117 -19.78 17.89 -4.20
N ILE A 118 -18.47 18.10 -4.23
CA ILE A 118 -17.50 17.26 -4.93
C ILE A 118 -16.94 16.27 -3.92
N LYS A 119 -17.42 15.03 -3.93
CA LYS A 119 -17.12 14.01 -2.91
C LYS A 119 -16.46 12.75 -3.45
N THR A 120 -16.45 12.58 -4.77
CA THR A 120 -15.89 11.41 -5.44
C THR A 120 -14.77 11.77 -6.39
N TRP A 121 -13.91 10.81 -6.71
CA TRP A 121 -12.88 11.00 -7.73
C TRP A 121 -13.50 11.28 -9.10
N GLU A 122 -14.64 10.65 -9.41
CA GLU A 122 -15.38 10.88 -10.65
C GLU A 122 -15.91 12.32 -10.72
N GLU A 123 -16.57 12.81 -9.67
CA GLU A 123 -17.04 14.20 -9.62
C GLU A 123 -15.88 15.20 -9.74
N LEU A 124 -14.77 14.95 -9.03
CA LEU A 124 -13.59 15.81 -9.12
C LEU A 124 -12.98 15.79 -10.52
N SER A 125 -12.94 14.63 -11.18
CA SER A 125 -12.42 14.49 -12.54
C SER A 125 -13.24 15.22 -13.60
N ASN A 126 -14.55 15.33 -13.36
CA ASN A 126 -15.49 16.01 -14.23
C ASN A 126 -15.68 17.49 -13.88
N THR A 127 -15.08 17.97 -12.79
CA THR A 127 -15.16 19.37 -12.39
C THR A 127 -14.14 20.21 -13.15
N ALA A 128 -14.61 21.28 -13.79
CA ALA A 128 -13.75 22.22 -14.49
C ALA A 128 -12.75 22.92 -13.54
N VAL A 129 -11.52 23.16 -14.00
CA VAL A 129 -10.45 23.80 -13.20
C VAL A 129 -10.88 25.18 -12.71
N GLU A 130 -11.61 25.92 -13.53
CA GLU A 130 -12.16 27.24 -13.19
C GLU A 130 -13.11 27.14 -11.98
N LYS A 131 -13.92 26.07 -11.93
CA LYS A 131 -14.84 25.86 -10.82
C LYS A 131 -14.11 25.54 -9.52
N LEU A 132 -13.05 24.74 -9.61
CA LEU A 132 -12.19 24.43 -8.46
C LEU A 132 -11.50 25.69 -7.96
N GLN A 133 -11.00 26.54 -8.87
CA GLN A 133 -10.39 27.82 -8.53
C GLN A 133 -11.40 28.75 -7.82
N GLU A 134 -12.64 28.85 -8.30
CA GLU A 134 -13.70 29.62 -7.62
C GLU A 134 -13.92 29.17 -6.17
N ILE A 135 -13.88 27.86 -5.91
CA ILE A 135 -14.07 27.30 -4.56
C ILE A 135 -12.91 27.73 -3.66
N LEU A 136 -11.67 27.65 -4.14
CA LEU A 136 -10.48 28.06 -3.40
C LEU A 136 -10.49 29.57 -3.11
N ASP A 137 -10.85 30.38 -4.11
CA ASP A 137 -10.91 31.85 -3.99
C ASP A 137 -11.95 32.28 -2.96
N LYS A 138 -13.16 31.68 -3.00
CA LYS A 138 -14.22 31.93 -2.01
C LYS A 138 -13.82 31.52 -0.60
N ALA A 139 -12.98 30.50 -0.46
CA ALA A 139 -12.49 30.04 0.84
C ALA A 139 -11.37 30.94 1.42
N GLY A 140 -10.83 31.86 0.60
CA GLY A 140 -9.99 32.98 1.00
C GLY A 140 -8.48 32.75 0.83
N LYS A 141 -7.71 33.82 1.08
CA LYS A 141 -6.26 33.93 0.79
C LYS A 141 -5.39 32.78 1.34
N ARG A 142 -5.84 32.06 2.36
CA ARG A 142 -5.10 30.91 2.92
C ARG A 142 -4.95 29.74 1.93
N TYR A 143 -5.75 29.70 0.87
CA TYR A 143 -5.66 28.70 -0.19
C TYR A 143 -5.05 29.25 -1.49
N ALA A 144 -4.54 30.49 -1.50
CA ALA A 144 -4.03 31.13 -2.71
C ALA A 144 -2.78 30.43 -3.31
N LEU A 145 -2.10 29.57 -2.55
CA LEU A 145 -0.99 28.76 -3.04
C LEU A 145 -1.44 27.41 -3.63
N ALA A 146 -2.68 27.00 -3.40
CA ALA A 146 -3.22 25.79 -4.00
C ALA A 146 -3.50 26.04 -5.49
N ASP A 147 -3.18 25.06 -6.32
CA ASP A 147 -3.36 25.12 -7.76
C ASP A 147 -4.15 23.89 -8.21
N PRO A 148 -5.40 24.06 -8.68
CA PRO A 148 -6.25 22.95 -9.07
C PRO A 148 -5.96 22.39 -10.48
N GLY A 149 -4.99 22.97 -11.22
CA GLY A 149 -4.78 22.68 -12.64
C GLY A 149 -4.61 21.20 -12.99
N THR A 150 -4.02 20.41 -12.11
CA THR A 150 -3.80 18.96 -12.34
C THR A 150 -4.82 18.07 -11.64
N TRP A 151 -5.67 18.62 -10.75
CA TRP A 151 -6.54 17.82 -9.89
C TRP A 151 -7.53 16.96 -10.67
N PRO A 152 -8.23 17.46 -11.71
CA PRO A 152 -9.18 16.63 -12.45
C PRO A 152 -8.50 15.43 -13.14
N LYS A 153 -7.29 15.62 -13.67
CA LYS A 153 -6.53 14.55 -14.35
C LYS A 153 -6.07 13.47 -13.38
N GLN A 154 -5.55 13.88 -12.22
CA GLN A 154 -5.19 12.94 -11.14
C GLN A 154 -6.42 12.17 -10.62
N ALA A 155 -7.53 12.87 -10.41
CA ALA A 155 -8.78 12.28 -9.94
C ALA A 155 -9.33 11.27 -10.96
N LYS A 156 -9.22 11.55 -12.26
CA LYS A 156 -9.58 10.60 -13.32
C LYS A 156 -8.79 9.29 -13.21
N MET A 157 -7.47 9.38 -13.04
CA MET A 157 -6.62 8.18 -12.86
C MET A 157 -7.02 7.40 -11.61
N ALA A 158 -7.35 8.08 -10.51
CA ALA A 158 -7.84 7.45 -9.29
C ALA A 158 -9.20 6.75 -9.49
N ALA A 159 -10.16 7.41 -10.16
CA ALA A 159 -11.48 6.87 -10.50
C ALA A 159 -11.38 5.63 -11.39
N GLU A 160 -10.44 5.62 -12.34
CA GLU A 160 -10.18 4.50 -13.24
C GLU A 160 -9.28 3.40 -12.61
N GLY A 161 -8.84 3.57 -11.37
CA GLY A 161 -7.96 2.62 -10.66
C GLY A 161 -6.54 2.54 -11.24
N GLN A 162 -6.11 3.54 -12.00
CA GLN A 162 -4.80 3.64 -12.65
C GLN A 162 -3.72 4.11 -11.67
N TRP A 163 -3.59 3.42 -10.53
CA TRP A 163 -2.71 3.84 -9.42
C TRP A 163 -1.24 3.97 -9.80
N GLN A 164 -0.74 3.07 -10.65
CA GLN A 164 0.65 3.13 -11.15
C GLN A 164 0.89 4.35 -12.02
N GLU A 165 -0.08 4.74 -12.84
CA GLU A 165 0.06 5.89 -13.73
C GLU A 165 -0.17 7.20 -12.98
N LEU A 166 -1.04 7.19 -11.98
CA LEU A 166 -1.17 8.29 -11.02
C LEU A 166 0.14 8.55 -10.29
N GLU A 167 0.80 7.51 -9.79
CA GLU A 167 2.09 7.63 -9.09
C GLU A 167 3.17 8.21 -10.00
N LYS A 168 3.34 7.66 -11.21
CA LYS A 168 4.29 8.20 -12.20
C LYS A 168 3.97 9.65 -12.58
N TYR A 169 2.69 9.98 -12.70
CA TYR A 169 2.29 11.35 -13.00
C TYR A 169 2.64 12.29 -11.83
N GLN A 170 2.38 11.91 -10.58
CA GLN A 170 2.74 12.67 -9.38
C GLN A 170 4.26 12.85 -9.24
N ASP A 171 5.07 11.84 -9.53
CA ASP A 171 6.54 11.95 -9.55
C ASP A 171 7.05 12.99 -10.58
N TYR A 172 6.30 13.20 -11.65
CA TYR A 172 6.60 14.22 -12.64
C TYR A 172 6.21 15.63 -12.18
N LEU A 173 5.20 15.78 -11.31
CA LEU A 173 4.74 17.08 -10.83
C LEU A 173 5.77 17.77 -9.93
N GLN A 174 5.71 19.10 -9.86
CA GLN A 174 6.36 19.91 -8.84
C GLN A 174 5.30 20.57 -7.97
N GLY A 175 4.98 19.95 -6.84
CA GLY A 175 3.98 20.48 -5.90
C GLY A 175 2.58 20.58 -6.52
N GLY A 176 2.18 19.56 -7.28
CA GLY A 176 0.89 19.50 -7.97
C GLY A 176 0.83 20.22 -9.31
N LYS A 177 1.95 20.75 -9.84
CA LYS A 177 2.01 21.45 -11.14
C LYS A 177 2.86 20.67 -12.14
N GLU A 178 2.46 20.67 -13.41
CA GLU A 178 3.29 20.07 -14.47
C GLU A 178 4.61 20.88 -14.60
N LYS A 179 5.72 20.16 -14.80
CA LYS A 179 7.07 20.74 -14.97
C LYS A 179 7.22 21.49 -16.28
#